data_AF-R1E8G1-F1
#
_entry.id   AF-R1E8G1-F1
#
_cell.length_a   1.000
_cell.length_b   1.000
_cell.length_c   1.000
_cell.angle_alpha   90.00
_cell.angle_beta   90.00
_cell.angle_gamma   90.00
#
_symmetry.space_group_name_H-M   'P 1'
#
loop_
_entity.id
_entity.type
_entity.pdbx_description
1 polymer ?
#
loop_
_entity_poly.entity_id
_entity_poly.type
_entity_poly.pdbx_seq_one_letter_code
_entity_poly.pdbx_strand_id
1 'polypeptide(L)'
;MGTALSGVKHIVASFFDFLFAGLTASPYLEDYYTRLSHGDRDFDDSFLWESAEAKPNLLKAPNAVVEEITPAIGTEIRGIQLSSFSPAQLDELALLAAERGVVVFQDQDFSEAGPEHWKAYGKHFGPLHVHQMGGQVKDHPEILPVYRDFTAGAVDNEIKDNVTSVKWHSDMSYEINGMGTTTFFVLSTPPSGGDTLYLSTTAAYDHLSESFRSKLHGLHALHSGYDQASVHDHRDRYIREPIETEHPVIRLHPVTKQYGLYVNRLYTKRIVGWKREESDAMLNFLFDHIERGQDWHIRVHWRPGTVVVYDNRVTQHSALRDFRVEEGKTRRHMIRITPQAERPVLGRSAGTGQTEQ
;
A
#
# COMPACT_ATOMS: atom_id res chain seq x y z
N MET A 1 30.36 29.12 -31.86
CA MET A 1 29.57 29.26 -30.62
C MET A 1 28.66 28.06 -30.53
N GLY A 2 29.14 27.01 -29.87
CA GLY A 2 28.31 25.88 -29.45
C GLY A 2 28.21 25.91 -27.93
N THR A 3 27.07 25.49 -27.41
CA THR A 3 26.82 24.40 -26.44
C THR A 3 25.52 24.64 -25.68
N ALA A 4 24.98 23.53 -25.13
CA ALA A 4 23.90 23.43 -24.14
C ALA A 4 22.47 23.18 -24.66
N LEU A 5 22.22 22.05 -25.34
CA LEU A 5 20.88 21.43 -25.36
C LEU A 5 20.90 19.87 -25.44
N SER A 6 22.03 19.19 -25.20
CA SER A 6 22.15 17.73 -25.37
C SER A 6 21.99 16.89 -24.09
N GLY A 7 21.67 17.49 -22.94
CA GLY A 7 21.66 16.79 -21.64
C GLY A 7 20.39 15.98 -21.31
N VAL A 8 19.24 16.30 -21.91
CA VAL A 8 17.94 15.77 -21.44
C VAL A 8 17.53 14.48 -22.16
N LYS A 9 18.11 14.16 -23.31
CA LYS A 9 17.74 12.97 -24.11
C LYS A 9 18.48 11.69 -23.71
N HIS A 10 19.51 11.76 -22.86
CA HIS A 10 20.33 10.59 -22.52
C HIS A 10 19.92 9.87 -21.22
N ILE A 11 19.08 10.47 -20.36
CA ILE A 11 18.69 9.84 -19.08
C ILE A 11 17.51 8.86 -19.25
N VAL A 12 16.67 9.03 -20.28
CA VAL A 12 15.50 8.15 -20.51
C VAL A 12 15.87 6.82 -21.21
N ALA A 13 17.04 6.75 -21.86
CA ALA A 13 17.43 5.61 -22.68
C ALA A 13 18.23 4.51 -21.94
N SER A 14 18.81 4.78 -20.76
CA SER A 14 19.68 3.80 -20.06
C SER A 14 18.98 2.94 -19.01
N PHE A 15 17.66 3.03 -18.86
CA PHE A 15 16.90 2.20 -17.90
C PHE A 15 16.59 0.78 -18.39
N PHE A 16 16.93 0.46 -19.65
CA PHE A 16 16.64 -0.84 -20.26
C PHE A 16 17.53 -2.00 -19.80
N ASP A 17 18.65 -1.73 -19.10
CA ASP A 17 19.57 -2.77 -18.61
C ASP A 17 19.31 -3.23 -17.16
N PHE A 18 18.20 -2.80 -16.54
CA PHE A 18 17.92 -3.06 -15.11
C PHE A 18 16.94 -4.22 -14.82
N LEU A 19 16.48 -4.95 -15.84
CA LEU A 19 15.52 -6.04 -15.65
C LEU A 19 16.17 -7.41 -15.83
N PHE A 20 16.05 -8.22 -14.77
CA PHE A 20 16.48 -9.63 -14.63
C PHE A 20 17.99 -9.85 -14.43
N ALA A 21 18.50 -9.48 -13.25
CA ALA A 21 19.63 -10.21 -12.67
C ALA A 21 19.10 -11.51 -12.04
N GLY A 22 19.71 -12.64 -12.40
CA GLY A 22 19.27 -13.98 -12.03
C GLY A 22 19.01 -14.15 -10.52
N LEU A 23 17.96 -14.91 -10.20
CA LEU A 23 17.58 -15.29 -8.84
C LEU A 23 18.63 -16.24 -8.25
N THR A 24 19.73 -15.72 -7.74
CA THR A 24 20.41 -16.37 -6.61
C THR A 24 19.77 -15.80 -5.35
N ALA A 25 19.32 -16.67 -4.44
CA ALA A 25 18.73 -16.25 -3.18
C ALA A 25 19.73 -15.30 -2.49
N SER A 26 19.37 -14.02 -2.41
CA SER A 26 20.21 -13.01 -1.78
C SER A 26 20.47 -13.43 -0.33
N PRO A 27 21.69 -13.26 0.22
CA PRO A 27 21.96 -13.46 1.64
C PRO A 27 21.01 -12.65 2.56
N TYR A 28 20.41 -11.59 2.02
CA TYR A 28 19.37 -10.80 2.68
C TYR A 28 18.07 -11.58 2.91
N LEU A 29 17.74 -12.54 2.04
CA LEU A 29 16.54 -13.36 2.17
C LEU A 29 16.64 -14.29 3.37
N GLU A 30 17.76 -14.98 3.59
CA GLU A 30 17.96 -15.80 4.80
C GLU A 30 17.83 -14.96 6.09
N ASP A 31 18.38 -13.75 6.13
CA ASP A 31 18.23 -12.84 7.27
C ASP A 31 16.77 -12.33 7.39
N TYR A 32 16.06 -12.06 6.29
CA TYR A 32 14.64 -11.72 6.31
C TYR A 32 13.77 -12.88 6.82
N TYR A 33 14.03 -14.12 6.39
CA TYR A 33 13.36 -15.33 6.89
C TYR A 33 13.62 -15.58 8.36
N THR A 34 14.87 -15.45 8.79
CA THR A 34 15.24 -15.57 10.20
C THR A 34 14.52 -14.50 11.01
N ARG A 35 14.39 -13.28 10.48
CA ARG A 35 13.69 -12.18 11.15
C ARG A 35 12.16 -12.29 11.15
N LEU A 36 11.55 -12.96 10.17
CA LEU A 36 10.12 -13.28 10.13
C LEU A 36 9.77 -14.49 11.04
N SER A 37 10.64 -15.48 11.13
CA SER A 37 10.40 -16.72 11.89
C SER A 37 10.53 -16.54 13.40
N HIS A 38 11.18 -15.47 13.86
CA HIS A 38 11.39 -15.20 15.28
C HIS A 38 10.26 -14.46 15.97
N GLY A 39 9.08 -14.35 15.33
CA GLY A 39 7.80 -14.10 16.00
C GLY A 39 7.87 -13.20 17.23
N ASP A 40 8.39 -11.99 17.07
CA ASP A 40 8.29 -10.89 18.03
C ASP A 40 8.99 -9.68 17.41
N ARG A 41 8.22 -8.90 16.67
CA ARG A 41 8.49 -7.47 16.66
C ARG A 41 7.23 -6.81 17.16
N ASP A 42 7.25 -6.51 18.46
CA ASP A 42 6.64 -5.29 18.98
C ASP A 42 7.25 -4.11 18.22
N PHE A 43 6.83 -3.93 16.97
CA PHE A 43 7.11 -2.73 16.20
C PHE A 43 6.00 -1.76 16.56
N ASP A 44 6.28 -0.96 17.58
CA ASP A 44 5.46 0.17 17.96
C ASP A 44 5.96 1.39 17.18
N ASP A 45 5.19 1.83 16.19
CA ASP A 45 5.47 3.05 15.44
C ASP A 45 4.85 4.28 16.10
N SER A 46 4.30 4.16 17.32
CA SER A 46 3.65 5.28 18.02
C SER A 46 4.59 6.47 18.28
N PHE A 47 5.91 6.24 18.32
CA PHE A 47 6.92 7.27 18.52
C PHE A 47 6.96 8.33 17.42
N LEU A 48 6.51 8.00 16.19
CA LEU A 48 6.51 8.95 15.08
C LEU A 48 5.52 10.11 15.30
N TRP A 49 4.69 10.11 16.36
CA TRP A 49 3.50 10.98 16.41
C TRP A 49 3.23 11.73 17.72
N GLU A 50 4.09 11.62 18.75
CA GLU A 50 3.85 12.26 20.07
C GLU A 50 3.88 13.81 20.06
N SER A 51 4.23 14.47 18.93
CA SER A 51 4.31 15.95 18.84
C SER A 51 3.68 16.56 17.58
N ALA A 52 2.94 15.79 16.79
CA ALA A 52 2.58 16.15 15.41
C ALA A 52 1.13 16.60 15.18
N GLU A 53 0.25 16.73 16.18
CA GLU A 53 -1.20 16.94 15.95
C GLU A 53 -1.52 18.12 15.01
N ALA A 54 -0.85 19.26 15.20
CA ALA A 54 -1.03 20.47 14.38
C ALA A 54 -0.29 20.44 13.03
N LYS A 55 0.56 19.44 12.80
CA LYS A 55 1.41 19.23 11.61
C LYS A 55 2.02 20.54 11.05
N PRO A 56 2.70 21.38 11.87
CA PRO A 56 3.15 22.70 11.45
C PRO A 56 4.26 22.67 10.39
N ASN A 57 5.15 21.67 10.41
CA ASN A 57 6.25 21.58 9.45
C ASN A 57 5.79 21.17 8.04
N LEU A 58 4.63 20.52 7.94
CA LEU A 58 4.02 20.06 6.70
C LEU A 58 2.93 21.02 6.22
N LEU A 59 1.90 21.24 7.05
CA LEU A 59 0.70 22.00 6.64
C LEU A 59 0.92 23.52 6.62
N LYS A 60 1.93 24.01 7.34
CA LYS A 60 2.30 25.43 7.36
C LYS A 60 3.67 25.68 6.72
N ALA A 61 4.20 24.69 5.99
CA ALA A 61 5.44 24.87 5.25
C ALA A 61 5.31 26.05 4.26
N PRO A 62 6.38 26.82 4.03
CA PRO A 62 6.37 27.85 3.00
C PRO A 62 5.92 27.26 1.65
N ASN A 63 4.98 27.94 1.00
CA ASN A 63 4.38 27.55 -0.30
C ASN A 63 3.46 26.32 -0.27
N ALA A 64 3.24 25.67 0.88
CA ALA A 64 2.30 24.56 0.96
C ALA A 64 0.86 25.05 0.68
N VAL A 65 0.21 24.41 -0.28
CA VAL A 65 -1.23 24.54 -0.54
C VAL A 65 -1.86 23.20 -0.23
N VAL A 66 -2.81 23.18 0.70
CA VAL A 66 -3.43 21.97 1.22
C VAL A 66 -4.93 22.01 0.93
N GLU A 67 -5.46 20.98 0.30
CA GLU A 67 -6.87 20.85 -0.03
C GLU A 67 -7.36 19.43 0.31
N GLU A 68 -8.50 19.32 1.00
CA GLU A 68 -9.15 18.03 1.15
C GLU A 68 -9.79 17.60 -0.18
N ILE A 69 -9.56 16.35 -0.59
CA ILE A 69 -10.16 15.81 -1.82
C ILE A 69 -11.63 15.48 -1.58
N THR A 70 -11.92 14.81 -0.46
CA THR A 70 -13.28 14.57 0.04
C THR A 70 -13.29 14.63 1.57
N PRO A 71 -14.45 14.78 2.22
CA PRO A 71 -14.52 14.82 3.68
C PRO A 71 -13.98 13.53 4.35
N ALA A 72 -14.26 12.37 3.79
CA ALA A 72 -13.95 11.07 4.41
C ALA A 72 -12.51 10.59 4.17
N ILE A 73 -11.88 11.00 3.07
CA ILE A 73 -10.56 10.51 2.67
C ILE A 73 -9.90 11.47 1.68
N GLY A 74 -8.58 11.53 1.73
CA GLY A 74 -7.77 12.24 0.75
C GLY A 74 -7.47 13.68 1.15
N THR A 75 -6.20 14.02 1.02
CA THR A 75 -5.68 15.39 1.08
C THR A 75 -4.67 15.56 -0.05
N GLU A 76 -4.80 16.63 -0.83
CA GLU A 76 -3.80 17.03 -1.81
C GLU A 76 -2.89 18.10 -1.22
N ILE A 77 -1.58 17.97 -1.41
CA ILE A 77 -0.59 18.95 -1.00
C ILE A 77 0.26 19.35 -2.21
N ARG A 78 0.38 20.65 -2.44
CA ARG A 78 1.18 21.26 -3.53
C ARG A 78 2.18 22.26 -2.98
N GLY A 79 3.19 22.59 -3.79
CA GLY A 79 4.17 23.65 -3.51
C GLY A 79 5.36 23.26 -2.64
N ILE A 80 5.43 22.00 -2.21
CA ILE A 80 6.56 21.42 -1.46
C ILE A 80 7.01 20.10 -2.10
N GLN A 81 8.28 19.73 -1.92
CA GLN A 81 8.90 18.57 -2.56
C GLN A 81 9.23 17.48 -1.54
N LEU A 82 8.61 16.31 -1.70
CA LEU A 82 8.75 15.15 -0.82
C LEU A 82 10.20 14.66 -0.69
N SER A 83 11.00 14.81 -1.76
CA SER A 83 12.43 14.47 -1.83
C SER A 83 13.29 15.27 -0.85
N SER A 84 12.78 16.39 -0.34
CA SER A 84 13.51 17.32 0.54
C SER A 84 12.97 17.36 1.97
N PHE A 85 12.02 16.48 2.31
CA PHE A 85 11.38 16.50 3.63
C PHE A 85 12.36 16.18 4.75
N SER A 86 12.31 16.99 5.79
CA SER A 86 12.99 16.72 7.06
C SER A 86 12.30 15.57 7.82
N PRO A 87 12.99 14.92 8.78
CA PRO A 87 12.38 13.89 9.63
C PRO A 87 11.04 14.31 10.26
N ALA A 88 10.95 15.55 10.76
CA ALA A 88 9.70 16.09 11.34
C ALA A 88 8.57 16.22 10.31
N GLN A 89 8.87 16.51 9.05
CA GLN A 89 7.86 16.54 7.98
C GLN A 89 7.40 15.14 7.60
N LEU A 90 8.29 14.14 7.65
CA LEU A 90 7.93 12.74 7.42
C LEU A 90 7.04 12.21 8.54
N ASP A 91 7.34 12.55 9.80
CA ASP A 91 6.48 12.29 10.96
C ASP A 91 5.10 12.96 10.81
N GLU A 92 5.05 14.20 10.36
CA GLU A 92 3.75 14.85 10.16
C GLU A 92 2.97 14.28 8.96
N LEU A 93 3.68 13.85 7.91
CA LEU A 93 3.09 13.25 6.72
C LEU A 93 2.41 11.93 7.03
N ALA A 94 3.06 11.09 7.82
CA ALA A 94 2.48 9.79 8.09
C ALA A 94 1.38 9.84 9.16
N LEU A 95 1.37 10.82 10.08
CA LEU A 95 0.18 11.13 10.87
C LEU A 95 -0.98 11.60 9.97
N LEU A 96 -0.70 12.49 9.01
CA LEU A 96 -1.72 12.95 8.07
C LEU A 96 -2.28 11.79 7.25
N ALA A 97 -1.43 10.88 6.77
CA ALA A 97 -1.86 9.69 6.04
C ALA A 97 -2.71 8.75 6.92
N ALA A 98 -2.37 8.60 8.20
CA ALA A 98 -3.17 7.83 9.16
C ALA A 98 -4.56 8.45 9.43
N GLU A 99 -4.65 9.79 9.47
CA GLU A 99 -5.91 10.52 9.69
C GLU A 99 -6.78 10.62 8.42
N ARG A 100 -6.14 10.78 7.25
CA ARG A 100 -6.80 11.10 5.98
C ARG A 100 -6.83 9.93 5.01
N GLY A 101 -6.20 8.81 5.34
CA GLY A 101 -6.03 7.62 4.51
C GLY A 101 -5.02 7.82 3.38
N VAL A 102 -5.14 8.90 2.61
CA VAL A 102 -4.35 9.16 1.39
C VAL A 102 -3.91 10.62 1.35
N VAL A 103 -2.64 10.85 1.03
CA VAL A 103 -2.06 12.15 0.74
C VAL A 103 -1.49 12.13 -0.67
N VAL A 104 -1.92 13.06 -1.52
CA VAL A 104 -1.50 13.17 -2.92
C VAL A 104 -0.61 14.39 -3.07
N PHE A 105 0.56 14.20 -3.69
CA PHE A 105 1.44 15.27 -4.12
C PHE A 105 1.50 15.31 -5.63
N GLN A 106 1.51 16.52 -6.19
CA GLN A 106 1.69 16.78 -7.61
C GLN A 106 3.01 17.50 -7.86
N ASP A 107 3.46 17.48 -9.11
CA ASP A 107 4.66 18.20 -9.57
C ASP A 107 5.92 17.87 -8.75
N GLN A 108 6.10 16.59 -8.40
CA GLN A 108 7.22 16.11 -7.59
C GLN A 108 8.42 15.68 -8.44
N ASP A 109 9.62 15.92 -7.93
CA ASP A 109 10.89 15.40 -8.45
C ASP A 109 11.28 14.03 -7.85
N PHE A 110 10.41 13.45 -7.02
CA PHE A 110 10.72 12.25 -6.21
C PHE A 110 11.19 11.04 -7.05
N SER A 111 10.69 10.89 -8.27
CA SER A 111 11.13 9.84 -9.20
C SER A 111 12.57 9.98 -9.69
N GLU A 112 13.18 11.15 -9.53
CA GLU A 112 14.55 11.44 -9.95
C GLU A 112 15.57 11.17 -8.83
N ALA A 113 15.12 11.07 -7.57
CA ALA A 113 15.98 10.91 -6.39
C ALA A 113 16.71 9.54 -6.34
N GLY A 114 16.16 8.53 -7.00
CA GLY A 114 16.76 7.22 -7.18
C GLY A 114 16.67 6.26 -5.98
N PRO A 115 17.06 4.99 -6.17
CA PRO A 115 16.77 3.90 -5.22
C PRO A 115 17.37 4.06 -3.82
N GLU A 116 18.57 4.62 -3.69
CA GLU A 116 19.19 4.87 -2.38
C GLU A 116 18.38 5.88 -1.56
N HIS A 117 17.92 6.95 -2.20
CA HIS A 117 17.07 7.94 -1.54
C HIS A 117 15.73 7.30 -1.14
N TRP A 118 15.08 6.57 -2.05
CA TRP A 118 13.81 5.89 -1.79
C TRP A 118 13.89 4.92 -0.61
N LYS A 119 14.98 4.16 -0.52
CA LYS A 119 15.26 3.25 0.59
C LYS A 119 15.43 4.02 1.91
N ALA A 120 16.20 5.10 1.90
CA ALA A 120 16.41 5.92 3.10
C ALA A 120 15.09 6.57 3.57
N TYR A 121 14.33 7.16 2.64
CA TYR A 121 13.01 7.72 2.87
C TYR A 121 12.05 6.67 3.47
N GLY A 122 11.94 5.50 2.85
CA GLY A 122 11.01 4.47 3.30
C GLY A 122 11.34 3.92 4.69
N LYS A 123 12.64 3.79 5.01
CA LYS A 123 13.11 3.34 6.33
C LYS A 123 12.72 4.27 7.47
N HIS A 124 12.39 5.53 7.20
CA HIS A 124 11.91 6.47 8.20
C HIS A 124 10.63 5.96 8.87
N PHE A 125 9.72 5.35 8.10
CA PHE A 125 8.43 4.89 8.59
C PHE A 125 8.46 3.48 9.20
N GLY A 126 9.51 2.71 8.95
CA GLY A 126 9.65 1.35 9.47
C GLY A 126 10.52 0.44 8.61
N PRO A 127 10.70 -0.83 9.04
CA PRO A 127 11.40 -1.83 8.26
C PRO A 127 10.74 -2.04 6.90
N LEU A 128 11.51 -1.99 5.82
CA LEU A 128 10.95 -2.14 4.47
C LEU A 128 10.62 -3.60 4.17
N HIS A 129 9.41 -3.81 3.66
CA HIS A 129 8.93 -5.11 3.22
C HIS A 129 9.59 -5.53 1.91
N VAL A 130 9.93 -6.80 1.80
CA VAL A 130 10.30 -7.43 0.52
C VAL A 130 9.12 -8.25 0.04
N HIS A 131 8.53 -7.84 -1.08
CA HIS A 131 7.36 -8.48 -1.66
C HIS A 131 7.66 -9.96 -1.95
N GLN A 132 6.72 -10.86 -1.67
CA GLN A 132 6.98 -12.31 -1.78
C GLN A 132 7.18 -12.79 -3.23
N MET A 133 6.85 -11.95 -4.20
CA MET A 133 6.82 -12.28 -5.61
C MET A 133 6.98 -11.04 -6.49
N GLY A 134 7.50 -11.20 -7.71
CA GLY A 134 7.62 -10.11 -8.68
C GLY A 134 9.04 -9.59 -8.86
N GLY A 135 9.18 -8.62 -9.77
CA GLY A 135 10.47 -7.99 -10.05
C GLY A 135 10.94 -7.16 -8.86
N GLN A 136 12.26 -7.01 -8.76
CA GLN A 136 12.91 -6.16 -7.76
C GLN A 136 13.78 -5.14 -8.47
N VAL A 137 13.96 -3.97 -7.86
CA VAL A 137 15.05 -3.07 -8.28
C VAL A 137 16.37 -3.74 -7.91
N LYS A 138 17.27 -3.85 -8.89
CA LYS A 138 18.61 -4.44 -8.68
C LYS A 138 19.31 -3.77 -7.49
N ASP A 139 19.90 -4.58 -6.62
CA ASP A 139 20.57 -4.17 -5.36
C ASP A 139 19.63 -3.52 -4.30
N HIS A 140 18.32 -3.43 -4.58
CA HIS A 140 17.29 -2.85 -3.71
C HIS A 140 16.01 -3.70 -3.69
N PRO A 141 16.06 -4.94 -3.15
CA PRO A 141 14.94 -5.88 -3.17
C PRO A 141 13.64 -5.38 -2.52
N GLU A 142 13.74 -4.41 -1.61
CA GLU A 142 12.63 -3.77 -0.91
C GLU A 142 11.87 -2.70 -1.72
N ILE A 143 12.40 -2.30 -2.87
CA ILE A 143 11.76 -1.35 -3.77
C ILE A 143 11.05 -2.13 -4.87
N LEU A 144 9.71 -2.07 -4.88
CA LEU A 144 8.88 -2.86 -5.78
C LEU A 144 8.55 -2.08 -7.06
N PRO A 145 9.08 -2.48 -8.23
CA PRO A 145 8.57 -2.02 -9.52
C PRO A 145 7.21 -2.62 -9.79
N VAL A 146 6.19 -1.78 -9.78
CA VAL A 146 4.85 -2.09 -10.30
C VAL A 146 4.86 -1.75 -11.78
N TYR A 147 5.48 -2.65 -12.54
CA TYR A 147 5.60 -2.54 -13.99
C TYR A 147 4.64 -3.49 -14.68
N ARG A 148 3.99 -2.99 -15.72
CA ARG A 148 3.32 -3.82 -16.71
C ARG A 148 3.71 -3.33 -18.09
N ASP A 149 4.52 -4.14 -18.76
CA ASP A 149 4.60 -4.07 -20.21
C ASP A 149 3.33 -4.68 -20.77
N PHE A 150 2.65 -3.96 -21.65
CA PHE A 150 1.41 -4.43 -22.22
C PHE A 150 1.69 -4.89 -23.65
N THR A 151 1.83 -6.20 -23.82
CA THR A 151 1.59 -6.84 -25.10
C THR A 151 0.10 -6.72 -25.44
N ALA A 152 -0.24 -6.63 -26.73
CA ALA A 152 -1.63 -6.53 -27.15
C ALA A 152 -2.46 -7.69 -26.57
N GLY A 153 -3.61 -7.37 -25.95
CA GLY A 153 -4.50 -8.35 -25.31
C GLY A 153 -4.27 -8.61 -23.81
N ALA A 154 -3.19 -8.11 -23.19
CA ALA A 154 -2.92 -8.34 -21.76
C ALA A 154 -3.92 -7.63 -20.81
N VAL A 155 -4.40 -6.43 -21.19
CA VAL A 155 -5.48 -5.74 -20.45
C VAL A 155 -6.82 -6.44 -20.69
N ASP A 156 -7.11 -6.76 -21.95
CA ASP A 156 -8.37 -7.40 -22.35
C ASP A 156 -8.55 -8.77 -21.70
N ASN A 157 -7.48 -9.56 -21.55
CA ASN A 157 -7.56 -10.89 -20.94
C ASN A 157 -7.97 -10.87 -19.46
N GLU A 158 -7.67 -9.82 -18.69
CA GLU A 158 -8.09 -9.76 -17.29
C GLU A 158 -9.54 -9.30 -17.10
N ILE A 159 -10.08 -8.50 -18.04
CA ILE A 159 -11.49 -8.09 -18.04
C ILE A 159 -12.37 -8.95 -18.94
N LYS A 160 -11.79 -9.89 -19.69
CA LYS A 160 -12.53 -10.76 -20.63
C LYS A 160 -13.67 -11.50 -19.95
N ASP A 161 -13.40 -12.03 -18.76
CA ASP A 161 -14.36 -12.80 -17.96
C ASP A 161 -14.87 -12.03 -16.73
N ASN A 162 -14.54 -10.73 -16.61
CA ASN A 162 -14.90 -9.90 -15.46
C ASN A 162 -15.57 -8.60 -15.92
N VAL A 163 -16.63 -8.18 -15.24
CA VAL A 163 -17.33 -6.91 -15.53
C VAL A 163 -16.42 -5.69 -15.32
N THR A 164 -15.41 -5.81 -14.46
CA THR A 164 -14.48 -4.72 -14.11
C THR A 164 -13.09 -5.26 -13.77
N SER A 165 -12.10 -4.38 -13.85
CA SER A 165 -10.72 -4.64 -13.38
C SER A 165 -10.53 -4.44 -11.88
N VAL A 166 -11.56 -3.95 -11.18
CA VAL A 166 -11.51 -3.61 -9.76
C VAL A 166 -11.26 -4.84 -8.89
N LYS A 167 -10.23 -4.75 -8.04
CA LYS A 167 -9.82 -5.77 -7.06
C LYS A 167 -9.40 -5.04 -5.78
N TRP A 168 -10.39 -4.74 -4.93
CA TRP A 168 -10.17 -4.01 -3.68
C TRP A 168 -9.35 -4.83 -2.68
N HIS A 169 -8.30 -4.21 -2.14
CA HIS A 169 -7.45 -4.83 -1.14
C HIS A 169 -6.72 -3.81 -0.27
N SER A 170 -6.40 -4.23 0.95
CA SER A 170 -5.28 -3.68 1.71
C SER A 170 -4.06 -4.53 1.38
N ASP A 171 -2.95 -3.86 1.12
CA ASP A 171 -1.73 -4.46 0.62
C ASP A 171 -1.18 -5.54 1.57
N MET A 172 -0.91 -6.74 1.02
CA MET A 172 -0.27 -7.86 1.74
C MET A 172 -0.90 -8.18 3.12
N SER A 173 -2.23 -8.05 3.27
CA SER A 173 -2.91 -8.24 4.56
C SER A 173 -2.76 -9.64 5.20
N TYR A 174 -2.19 -10.63 4.49
CA TYR A 174 -1.83 -11.95 5.01
C TYR A 174 -0.49 -11.99 5.77
N GLU A 175 0.29 -10.91 5.75
CA GLU A 175 1.53 -10.81 6.53
C GLU A 175 1.26 -10.80 8.03
N ILE A 176 2.22 -11.29 8.82
CA ILE A 176 2.13 -11.28 10.30
C ILE A 176 2.06 -9.84 10.82
N ASN A 177 3.00 -9.01 10.35
CA ASN A 177 2.99 -7.57 10.54
C ASN A 177 2.26 -6.93 9.35
N GLY A 178 1.30 -6.05 9.61
CA GLY A 178 0.61 -5.32 8.54
C GLY A 178 1.56 -4.35 7.84
N MET A 179 1.12 -3.76 6.73
CA MET A 179 1.87 -2.68 6.08
C MET A 179 1.43 -1.32 6.62
N GLY A 180 2.36 -0.37 6.71
CA GLY A 180 2.11 0.99 7.20
C GLY A 180 2.05 2.04 6.10
N THR A 181 2.66 3.20 6.36
CA THR A 181 2.74 4.34 5.44
C THR A 181 3.45 3.96 4.15
N THR A 182 2.67 3.70 3.11
CA THR A 182 3.16 3.22 1.82
C THR A 182 3.22 4.38 0.84
N THR A 183 4.32 4.45 0.09
CA THR A 183 4.50 5.46 -0.96
C THR A 183 4.46 4.80 -2.33
N PHE A 184 3.70 5.39 -3.23
CA PHE A 184 3.49 4.93 -4.59
C PHE A 184 3.58 6.09 -5.57
N PHE A 185 4.50 6.02 -6.52
CA PHE A 185 4.76 7.12 -7.44
C PHE A 185 5.00 6.63 -8.86
N VAL A 186 4.77 7.52 -9.81
CA VAL A 186 4.80 7.17 -11.22
C VAL A 186 6.15 7.43 -11.87
N LEU A 187 6.57 6.48 -12.72
CA LEU A 187 7.66 6.65 -13.69
C LEU A 187 7.13 6.83 -15.11
N SER A 188 6.04 6.15 -15.47
CA SER A 188 5.31 6.36 -16.72
C SER A 188 3.83 6.02 -16.59
N THR A 189 2.99 6.79 -17.27
CA THR A 189 1.54 6.60 -17.35
C THR A 189 1.07 6.40 -18.79
N PRO A 190 -0.06 5.70 -18.99
CA PRO A 190 -0.80 5.80 -20.24
C PRO A 190 -1.33 7.24 -20.43
N PRO A 191 -1.64 7.66 -21.67
CA PRO A 191 -2.14 9.01 -21.94
C PRO A 191 -3.52 9.31 -21.33
N SER A 192 -4.28 8.28 -20.97
CA SER A 192 -5.58 8.37 -20.30
C SER A 192 -5.86 7.06 -19.57
N GLY A 193 -6.53 7.13 -18.41
CA GLY A 193 -6.86 5.97 -17.57
C GLY A 193 -5.67 5.43 -16.76
N GLY A 194 -5.85 4.29 -16.12
CA GLY A 194 -4.82 3.68 -15.27
C GLY A 194 -4.74 4.25 -13.85
N ASP A 195 -5.78 4.99 -13.47
CA ASP A 195 -5.96 5.60 -12.16
C ASP A 195 -5.97 4.56 -11.03
N THR A 196 -5.80 5.02 -9.80
CA THR A 196 -5.96 4.17 -8.62
C THR A 196 -7.15 4.65 -7.80
N LEU A 197 -8.06 3.73 -7.48
CA LEU A 197 -9.12 3.96 -6.53
C LEU A 197 -8.59 3.72 -5.12
N TYR A 198 -9.00 4.55 -4.17
CA TYR A 198 -8.76 4.37 -2.75
C TYR A 198 -10.08 4.51 -1.98
N LEU A 199 -10.20 3.81 -0.87
CA LEU A 199 -11.32 3.93 0.06
C LEU A 199 -10.84 3.94 1.51
N SER A 200 -11.61 4.58 2.39
CA SER A 200 -11.35 4.59 3.84
C SER A 200 -12.09 3.44 4.53
N THR A 201 -11.35 2.58 5.22
CA THR A 201 -11.95 1.48 6.01
C THR A 201 -12.43 1.93 7.39
N THR A 202 -11.98 3.10 7.86
CA THR A 202 -12.47 3.74 9.10
C THR A 202 -13.83 4.39 8.84
N ALA A 203 -13.98 5.13 7.75
CA ALA A 203 -15.27 5.69 7.35
C ALA A 203 -16.29 4.58 7.02
N ALA A 204 -15.87 3.49 6.38
CA ALA A 204 -16.72 2.32 6.17
C ALA A 204 -17.19 1.72 7.50
N TYR A 205 -16.31 1.60 8.50
CA TYR A 205 -16.68 1.15 9.84
C TYR A 205 -17.71 2.10 10.49
N ASP A 206 -17.52 3.40 10.35
CA ASP A 206 -18.41 4.42 10.91
C ASP A 206 -19.79 4.49 10.25
N HIS A 207 -20.00 3.79 9.13
CA HIS A 207 -21.32 3.64 8.51
C HIS A 207 -22.02 2.33 8.89
N LEU A 208 -21.38 1.44 9.66
CA LEU A 208 -22.08 0.31 10.26
C LEU A 208 -22.96 0.76 11.42
N SER A 209 -24.11 0.11 11.60
CA SER A 209 -24.90 0.28 12.83
C SER A 209 -24.08 -0.17 14.05
N GLU A 210 -24.35 0.44 15.20
CA GLU A 210 -23.70 0.07 16.47
C GLU A 210 -23.83 -1.43 16.78
N SER A 211 -25.01 -2.01 16.50
CA SER A 211 -25.24 -3.45 16.69
C SER A 211 -24.35 -4.33 15.81
N PHE A 212 -24.02 -3.88 14.60
CA PHE A 212 -23.08 -4.58 13.72
C PHE A 212 -21.66 -4.41 14.23
N ARG A 213 -21.26 -3.20 14.61
CA ARG A 213 -19.91 -2.97 15.18
C ARG A 213 -19.68 -3.89 16.38
N SER A 214 -20.61 -3.92 17.33
CA SER A 214 -20.53 -4.79 18.51
C SER A 214 -20.39 -6.27 18.16
N LYS A 215 -21.12 -6.77 17.16
CA LYS A 215 -21.03 -8.18 16.72
C LYS A 215 -19.71 -8.53 16.03
N LEU A 216 -19.08 -7.58 15.37
CA LEU A 216 -17.84 -7.80 14.63
C LEU A 216 -16.59 -7.70 15.50
N HIS A 217 -16.66 -6.97 16.62
CA HIS A 217 -15.58 -6.91 17.59
C HIS A 217 -15.30 -8.30 18.17
N GLY A 218 -14.02 -8.67 18.21
CA GLY A 218 -13.53 -9.97 18.70
C GLY A 218 -13.43 -11.05 17.62
N LEU A 219 -14.10 -10.88 16.47
CA LEU A 219 -13.97 -11.82 15.36
C LEU A 219 -12.59 -11.74 14.72
N HIS A 220 -12.08 -12.88 14.30
CA HIS A 220 -10.86 -13.00 13.51
C HIS A 220 -11.17 -13.62 12.15
N ALA A 221 -10.42 -13.23 11.13
CA ALA A 221 -10.51 -13.81 9.80
C ALA A 221 -9.13 -14.29 9.34
N LEU A 222 -9.11 -15.35 8.54
CA LEU A 222 -7.89 -15.84 7.90
C LEU A 222 -7.64 -15.04 6.62
N HIS A 223 -6.45 -14.49 6.49
CA HIS A 223 -5.94 -13.84 5.29
C HIS A 223 -4.88 -14.74 4.65
N SER A 224 -4.92 -14.89 3.32
CA SER A 224 -4.07 -15.84 2.60
C SER A 224 -3.40 -15.22 1.37
N GLY A 225 -2.09 -15.42 1.25
CA GLY A 225 -1.30 -15.02 0.08
C GLY A 225 -1.29 -16.05 -1.06
N TYR A 226 -1.89 -17.23 -0.86
CA TYR A 226 -1.80 -18.34 -1.81
C TYR A 226 -2.50 -18.06 -3.15
N ASP A 227 -3.65 -17.38 -3.14
CA ASP A 227 -4.36 -17.05 -4.39
C ASP A 227 -3.58 -16.04 -5.23
N GLN A 228 -2.90 -15.08 -4.59
CA GLN A 228 -2.04 -14.15 -5.30
C GLN A 228 -0.85 -14.87 -5.94
N ALA A 229 -0.26 -15.80 -5.19
CA ALA A 229 0.81 -16.67 -5.65
C ALA A 229 0.36 -17.55 -6.84
N SER A 230 -0.81 -18.17 -6.79
CA SER A 230 -1.30 -19.09 -7.82
C SER A 230 -1.60 -18.43 -9.17
N VAL A 231 -1.78 -17.10 -9.22
CA VAL A 231 -1.93 -16.36 -10.49
C VAL A 231 -0.66 -16.39 -11.35
N HIS A 232 0.49 -16.72 -10.74
CA HIS A 232 1.75 -16.90 -11.45
C HIS A 232 2.07 -18.39 -11.52
N ASP A 233 1.81 -19.02 -12.67
CA ASP A 233 2.33 -20.36 -13.04
C ASP A 233 3.87 -20.41 -13.07
N HIS A 234 4.51 -19.25 -12.87
CA HIS A 234 5.94 -19.01 -12.89
C HIS A 234 6.50 -19.03 -11.46
N ARG A 235 6.72 -20.24 -10.91
CA ARG A 235 7.42 -20.46 -9.62
C ARG A 235 8.79 -19.77 -9.56
N ASP A 236 9.41 -19.49 -10.70
CA ASP A 236 10.64 -18.72 -10.85
C ASP A 236 10.53 -17.26 -10.37
N ARG A 237 9.33 -16.67 -10.26
CA ARG A 237 9.15 -15.29 -9.77
C ARG A 237 8.96 -15.18 -8.27
N TYR A 238 9.01 -16.31 -7.56
CA TYR A 238 8.83 -16.35 -6.12
C TYR A 238 10.14 -16.00 -5.44
N ILE A 239 10.04 -15.07 -4.50
CA ILE A 239 11.12 -14.72 -3.59
C ILE A 239 10.96 -15.55 -2.31
N ARG A 240 9.72 -15.81 -1.89
CA ARG A 240 9.37 -16.66 -0.76
C ARG A 240 8.03 -17.37 -0.90
N GLU A 241 7.84 -18.43 -0.11
CA GLU A 241 6.56 -19.12 0.00
C GLU A 241 5.47 -18.20 0.55
N PRO A 242 4.23 -18.27 0.01
CA PRO A 242 3.08 -17.56 0.57
C PRO A 242 2.74 -18.09 1.96
N ILE A 243 2.06 -17.25 2.74
CA ILE A 243 1.64 -17.58 4.10
C ILE A 243 0.15 -17.26 4.29
N GLU A 244 -0.41 -17.77 5.39
CA GLU A 244 -1.71 -17.37 5.89
C GLU A 244 -1.58 -16.90 7.33
N THR A 245 -2.33 -15.86 7.68
CA THR A 245 -2.34 -15.30 9.04
C THR A 245 -3.76 -14.96 9.46
N GLU A 246 -4.07 -15.20 10.73
CA GLU A 246 -5.32 -14.74 11.33
C GLU A 246 -5.18 -13.32 11.88
N HIS A 247 -6.11 -12.45 11.49
CA HIS A 247 -6.17 -11.05 11.88
C HIS A 247 -7.57 -10.70 12.37
N PRO A 248 -7.73 -9.68 13.24
CA PRO A 248 -9.03 -9.26 13.69
C PRO A 248 -9.83 -8.66 12.52
N VAL A 249 -11.14 -8.92 12.47
CA VAL A 249 -12.05 -8.35 11.47
C VAL A 249 -12.16 -6.83 11.63
N ILE A 250 -12.06 -6.35 12.87
CA ILE A 250 -11.97 -4.94 13.24
C ILE A 250 -10.61 -4.69 13.86
N ARG A 251 -9.83 -3.78 13.28
CA ARG A 251 -8.57 -3.34 13.87
C ARG A 251 -8.70 -1.98 14.53
N LEU A 252 -7.84 -1.72 15.51
CA LEU A 252 -7.62 -0.41 16.10
C LEU A 252 -6.35 0.19 15.50
N HIS A 253 -6.41 1.41 14.98
CA HIS A 253 -5.21 2.13 14.59
C HIS A 253 -4.40 2.54 15.83
N PRO A 254 -3.10 2.19 15.96
CA PRO A 254 -2.34 2.41 17.19
C PRO A 254 -2.18 3.89 17.53
N VAL A 255 -2.24 4.77 16.54
CA VAL A 255 -2.06 6.23 16.70
C VAL A 255 -3.39 6.95 16.87
N THR A 256 -4.17 7.04 15.79
CA THR A 256 -5.46 7.75 15.73
C THR A 256 -6.54 7.14 16.63
N LYS A 257 -6.34 5.91 17.12
CA LYS A 257 -7.32 5.14 17.90
C LYS A 257 -8.66 4.93 17.18
N GLN A 258 -8.68 5.12 15.87
CA GLN A 258 -9.85 4.84 15.05
C GLN A 258 -9.96 3.33 14.81
N TYR A 259 -11.20 2.86 14.78
CA TYR A 259 -11.50 1.50 14.35
C TYR A 259 -11.67 1.44 12.84
N GLY A 260 -11.17 0.38 12.21
CA GLY A 260 -11.32 0.14 10.78
C GLY A 260 -11.65 -1.31 10.49
N LEU A 261 -12.43 -1.53 9.43
CA LEU A 261 -12.66 -2.87 8.88
C LEU A 261 -11.37 -3.41 8.27
N TYR A 262 -10.88 -4.55 8.76
CA TYR A 262 -9.64 -5.18 8.29
C TYR A 262 -9.94 -6.51 7.59
N VAL A 263 -10.84 -6.46 6.61
CA VAL A 263 -11.16 -7.58 5.72
C VAL A 263 -11.20 -7.06 4.29
N ASN A 264 -10.72 -7.85 3.34
CA ASN A 264 -10.80 -7.49 1.92
C ASN A 264 -11.03 -8.72 1.06
N ARG A 265 -11.73 -8.54 -0.05
CA ARG A 265 -12.16 -9.63 -0.92
C ARG A 265 -11.00 -10.41 -1.53
N LEU A 266 -9.85 -9.75 -1.75
CA LEU A 266 -8.69 -10.38 -2.39
C LEU A 266 -8.01 -11.41 -1.49
N TYR A 267 -7.84 -11.10 -0.20
CA TYR A 267 -7.00 -11.90 0.70
C TYR A 267 -7.77 -12.63 1.80
N THR A 268 -8.92 -12.11 2.24
CA THR A 268 -9.68 -12.71 3.35
C THR A 268 -10.44 -13.95 2.87
N LYS A 269 -10.24 -15.09 3.55
CA LYS A 269 -10.80 -16.40 3.14
C LYS A 269 -12.00 -16.85 3.97
N ARG A 270 -11.92 -16.71 5.28
CA ARG A 270 -13.00 -17.13 6.20
C ARG A 270 -12.90 -16.45 7.55
N ILE A 271 -14.03 -16.35 8.24
CA ILE A 271 -14.08 -16.00 9.67
C ILE A 271 -13.72 -17.25 10.47
N VAL A 272 -12.80 -17.11 11.40
CA VAL A 272 -12.28 -18.20 12.24
C VAL A 272 -13.40 -18.70 13.16
N GLY A 273 -13.55 -20.03 13.23
CA GLY A 273 -14.55 -20.70 14.09
C GLY A 273 -15.98 -20.70 13.55
N TRP A 274 -16.24 -20.09 12.39
CA TRP A 274 -17.57 -20.07 11.76
C TRP A 274 -17.69 -21.18 10.72
N LYS A 275 -18.92 -21.62 10.43
CA LYS A 275 -19.18 -22.49 9.27
C LYS A 275 -18.95 -21.72 7.98
N ARG A 276 -18.72 -22.45 6.90
CA ARG A 276 -18.44 -21.87 5.58
C ARG A 276 -19.57 -20.92 5.14
N GLU A 277 -20.82 -21.37 5.21
CA GLU A 277 -21.97 -20.60 4.74
C GLU A 277 -22.18 -19.32 5.57
N GLU A 278 -21.94 -19.39 6.88
CA GLU A 278 -22.04 -18.25 7.80
C GLU A 278 -20.93 -17.23 7.51
N SER A 279 -19.70 -17.72 7.36
CA SER A 279 -18.52 -16.92 7.01
C SER A 279 -18.69 -16.25 5.65
N ASP A 280 -19.09 -17.00 4.62
CA ASP A 280 -19.27 -16.50 3.27
C ASP A 280 -20.37 -15.44 3.23
N ALA A 281 -21.49 -15.65 3.94
CA ALA A 281 -22.56 -14.65 4.01
C ALA A 281 -22.10 -13.35 4.67
N MET A 282 -21.40 -13.44 5.81
CA MET A 282 -20.92 -12.27 6.54
C MET A 282 -19.82 -11.53 5.78
N LEU A 283 -18.81 -12.24 5.26
CA LEU A 283 -17.72 -11.63 4.53
C LEU A 283 -18.22 -10.94 3.25
N ASN A 284 -19.12 -11.57 2.49
CA ASN A 284 -19.69 -10.94 1.31
C ASN A 284 -20.49 -9.67 1.65
N PHE A 285 -21.22 -9.66 2.76
CA PHE A 285 -21.86 -8.43 3.24
C PHE A 285 -20.83 -7.34 3.56
N LEU A 286 -19.75 -7.67 4.29
CA LEU A 286 -18.72 -6.69 4.65
C LEU A 286 -17.96 -6.18 3.43
N PHE A 287 -17.61 -7.06 2.48
CA PHE A 287 -16.98 -6.67 1.23
C PHE A 287 -17.90 -5.73 0.45
N ASP A 288 -19.17 -6.11 0.25
CA ASP A 288 -20.12 -5.27 -0.47
C ASP A 288 -20.34 -3.91 0.24
N HIS A 289 -20.38 -3.88 1.57
CA HIS A 289 -20.47 -2.65 2.35
C HIS A 289 -19.27 -1.74 2.06
N ILE A 290 -18.04 -2.24 2.25
CA ILE A 290 -16.80 -1.48 2.03
C ILE A 290 -16.70 -0.98 0.58
N GLU A 291 -16.95 -1.85 -0.38
CA GLU A 291 -16.70 -1.60 -1.80
C GLU A 291 -17.78 -0.74 -2.46
N ARG A 292 -19.02 -0.75 -1.97
CA ARG A 292 -20.13 -0.01 -2.58
C ARG A 292 -20.39 1.36 -1.96
N GLY A 293 -19.87 1.65 -0.77
CA GLY A 293 -20.04 2.96 -0.14
C GLY A 293 -19.18 4.05 -0.78
N GLN A 294 -19.67 4.61 -1.89
CA GLN A 294 -18.96 5.63 -2.66
C GLN A 294 -18.62 6.90 -1.86
N ASP A 295 -19.33 7.14 -0.74
CA ASP A 295 -19.13 8.30 0.13
C ASP A 295 -17.74 8.35 0.81
N TRP A 296 -17.02 7.22 0.86
CA TRP A 296 -15.68 7.12 1.44
C TRP A 296 -14.60 6.73 0.43
N HIS A 297 -14.80 7.07 -0.85
CA HIS A 297 -13.90 6.72 -1.94
C HIS A 297 -13.28 7.97 -2.58
N ILE A 298 -12.05 7.82 -3.10
CA ILE A 298 -11.44 8.76 -4.03
C ILE A 298 -10.86 8.00 -5.23
N ARG A 299 -10.71 8.72 -6.34
CA ARG A 299 -9.99 8.26 -7.52
C ARG A 299 -8.81 9.19 -7.76
N VAL A 300 -7.60 8.65 -7.62
CA VAL A 300 -6.37 9.41 -7.88
C VAL A 300 -5.98 9.21 -9.35
N HIS A 301 -6.00 10.32 -10.08
CA HIS A 301 -5.53 10.38 -11.45
C HIS A 301 -4.02 10.60 -11.50
N TRP A 302 -3.34 9.75 -12.27
CA TRP A 302 -1.88 9.77 -12.36
C TRP A 302 -1.38 10.69 -13.48
N ARG A 303 -0.45 11.58 -13.13
CA ARG A 303 0.30 12.42 -14.07
C ARG A 303 1.80 12.34 -13.75
N PRO A 304 2.71 12.64 -14.69
CA PRO A 304 4.13 12.74 -14.38
C PRO A 304 4.36 13.63 -13.14
N GLY A 305 5.17 13.17 -12.20
CA GLY A 305 5.41 13.86 -10.92
C GLY A 305 4.34 13.65 -9.85
N THR A 306 3.29 12.83 -10.08
CA THR A 306 2.36 12.44 -9.02
C THR A 306 3.01 11.44 -8.05
N VAL A 307 2.95 11.74 -6.76
CA VAL A 307 3.32 10.82 -5.66
C VAL A 307 2.12 10.68 -4.73
N VAL A 308 1.81 9.45 -4.34
CA VAL A 308 0.75 9.15 -3.37
C VAL A 308 1.38 8.49 -2.16
N VAL A 309 1.04 8.98 -0.98
CA VAL A 309 1.41 8.39 0.31
C VAL A 309 0.12 8.01 1.01
N TYR A 310 -0.04 6.75 1.40
CA TYR A 310 -1.27 6.25 2.01
C TYR A 310 -0.96 5.33 3.19
N ASP A 311 -1.87 5.29 4.16
CA ASP A 311 -1.74 4.38 5.29
C ASP A 311 -2.56 3.12 5.03
N ASN A 312 -1.84 2.01 4.82
CA ASN A 312 -2.45 0.74 4.45
C ASN A 312 -3.27 0.10 5.58
N ARG A 313 -3.16 0.62 6.81
CA ARG A 313 -3.93 0.20 7.99
C ARG A 313 -5.37 0.71 7.95
N VAL A 314 -5.63 1.81 7.24
CA VAL A 314 -6.95 2.47 7.19
C VAL A 314 -7.49 2.61 5.76
N THR A 315 -6.80 2.04 4.77
CA THR A 315 -7.19 2.13 3.36
C THR A 315 -7.28 0.78 2.68
N GLN A 316 -8.17 0.71 1.68
CA GLN A 316 -8.04 -0.26 0.59
C GLN A 316 -7.93 0.49 -0.72
N HIS A 317 -7.35 -0.18 -1.71
CA HIS A 317 -7.17 0.40 -3.03
C HIS A 317 -7.37 -0.62 -4.15
N SER A 318 -7.55 -0.11 -5.35
CA SER A 318 -7.63 -0.91 -6.57
C SER A 318 -7.03 -0.15 -7.75
N ALA A 319 -6.13 -0.79 -8.49
CA ALA A 319 -5.65 -0.26 -9.75
C ALA A 319 -6.71 -0.42 -10.83
N LEU A 320 -7.01 0.63 -11.58
CA LEU A 320 -7.87 0.56 -12.76
C LEU A 320 -7.06 0.19 -14.01
N ARG A 321 -7.71 -0.56 -14.89
CA ARG A 321 -7.19 -0.93 -16.21
C ARG A 321 -8.07 -0.38 -17.33
N ASP A 322 -8.48 0.86 -17.16
CA ASP A 322 -9.39 1.59 -18.03
C ASP A 322 -8.63 2.46 -19.06
N PHE A 323 -7.59 1.89 -19.67
CA PHE A 323 -6.77 2.57 -20.67
C PHE A 323 -6.53 1.69 -21.89
N ARG A 324 -6.34 2.32 -23.04
CA ARG A 324 -6.08 1.62 -24.31
C ARG A 324 -4.62 1.19 -24.37
N VAL A 325 -4.39 -0.06 -24.79
CA VAL A 325 -3.05 -0.61 -24.99
C VAL A 325 -2.68 -0.51 -26.46
N GLU A 326 -1.59 0.18 -26.74
CA GLU A 326 -0.80 0.03 -27.95
C GLU A 326 0.53 -0.64 -27.60
N GLU A 327 0.76 -1.83 -28.16
CA GLU A 327 1.93 -2.66 -27.87
C GLU A 327 3.24 -1.91 -28.12
N GLY A 328 4.17 -2.02 -27.17
CA GLY A 328 5.47 -1.34 -27.21
C GLY A 328 5.42 0.17 -26.96
N LYS A 329 4.24 0.80 -26.93
CA LYS A 329 4.08 2.25 -26.70
C LYS A 329 3.43 2.57 -25.36
N THR A 330 2.36 1.86 -25.01
CA THR A 330 1.62 2.11 -23.77
C THR A 330 2.34 1.48 -22.60
N ARG A 331 2.68 2.28 -21.58
CA ARG A 331 3.34 1.82 -20.36
C ARG A 331 2.61 2.35 -19.13
N ARG A 332 2.54 1.50 -18.11
CA ARG A 332 2.21 1.92 -16.75
C ARG A 332 3.31 1.37 -15.84
N HIS A 333 4.20 2.25 -15.43
CA HIS A 333 5.35 1.90 -14.60
C HIS A 333 5.36 2.79 -13.37
N MET A 334 5.31 2.17 -12.21
CA MET A 334 5.29 2.84 -10.93
C MET A 334 6.22 2.12 -9.96
N ILE A 335 6.61 2.81 -8.90
CA ILE A 335 7.43 2.25 -7.83
C ILE A 335 6.62 2.32 -6.54
N ARG A 336 6.65 1.23 -5.77
CA ARG A 336 6.06 1.14 -4.44
C ARG A 336 7.14 0.91 -3.39
N ILE A 337 7.08 1.71 -2.33
CA ILE A 337 7.92 1.58 -1.13
C ILE A 337 6.98 1.28 0.03
N THR A 338 7.13 0.10 0.63
CA THR A 338 6.15 -0.43 1.60
C THR A 338 6.85 -0.76 2.93
N PRO A 339 6.79 0.13 3.93
CA PRO A 339 7.20 -0.16 5.29
C PRO A 339 6.24 -1.14 5.96
N GLN A 340 6.78 -2.07 6.75
CA GLN A 340 6.03 -2.89 7.68
C GLN A 340 5.60 -2.04 8.89
N ALA A 341 4.45 -2.38 9.45
CA ALA A 341 3.86 -1.78 10.63
C ALA A 341 3.61 -2.83 11.73
N GLU A 342 2.85 -2.46 12.75
CA GLU A 342 2.49 -3.35 13.85
C GLU A 342 1.65 -4.54 13.37
N ARG A 343 1.60 -5.60 14.18
CA ARG A 343 0.61 -6.65 13.99
C ARG A 343 -0.79 -6.07 14.21
N PRO A 344 -1.77 -6.28 13.30
CA PRO A 344 -3.13 -5.79 13.49
C PRO A 344 -3.76 -6.33 14.79
N VAL A 345 -4.28 -5.44 15.63
CA VAL A 345 -4.94 -5.76 16.90
C VAL A 345 -6.27 -5.02 17.04
N LEU A 346 -7.23 -5.58 17.78
CA LEU A 346 -8.52 -4.94 18.10
C LEU A 346 -8.41 -3.89 19.24
N GLY A 347 -7.38 -4.02 20.09
CA GLY A 347 -7.08 -3.15 21.22
C GLY A 347 -5.65 -3.39 21.69
N ARG A 348 -5.11 -2.55 22.58
CA ARG A 348 -3.79 -2.82 23.18
C ARG A 348 -3.82 -4.23 23.76
N SER A 349 -2.96 -5.11 23.26
CA SER A 349 -2.69 -6.38 23.93
C SER A 349 -2.34 -6.04 25.37
N ALA A 350 -3.21 -6.39 26.32
CA ALA A 350 -2.73 -6.61 27.67
C ALA A 350 -1.68 -7.70 27.52
N GLY A 351 -0.41 -7.35 27.73
CA GLY A 351 0.70 -8.30 27.62
C GLY A 351 0.29 -9.61 28.28
N THR A 352 0.58 -10.72 27.62
CA THR A 352 0.41 -12.06 28.15
C THR A 352 1.30 -12.22 29.38
N GLY A 353 0.83 -11.71 30.51
CA GLY A 353 1.28 -12.11 31.82
C GLY A 353 0.75 -13.51 32.04
N GLN A 354 1.50 -14.50 31.56
CA GLN A 354 1.46 -15.83 32.16
C GLN A 354 1.82 -15.65 33.63
N THR A 355 0.79 -15.63 34.48
CA THR A 355 0.95 -15.95 35.89
C THR A 355 0.67 -17.44 35.98
N GLU A 356 1.75 -18.22 36.08
CA GLU A 356 1.69 -19.54 36.68
C GLU A 356 1.09 -19.41 38.08
N GLN A 357 -0.02 -20.11 38.33
CA GLN A 357 -0.29 -20.80 39.60
C GLN A 357 -1.02 -22.12 39.30
#